data_AF-A0A836C401-F1
#
_entry.id   AF-A0A836C401-F1
#
_cell.length_a   1.000
_cell.length_b   1.000
_cell.length_c   1.000
_cell.angle_alpha   90.00
_cell.angle_beta   90.00
_cell.angle_gamma   90.00
#
_symmetry.space_group_name_H-M   'P 1'
#
loop_
_entity.id
_entity.type
_entity.pdbx_description
1 polymer ?
#
loop_
_entity_poly.entity_id
_entity_poly.type
_entity_poly.pdbx_seq_one_letter_code
_entity_poly.pdbx_strand_id
1 'polypeptide(L)'
;MGPLGPSPGGGNAWNLRRTKPAVLAIRISRELQRRPLLAKCVPTAIGFAFGDCLTQYMNRDKSRTLREQWSFSRTGSMLCIGALCAGPVLLSFNRWMDVAILPQQATSPVALSIKFLLDQVVGCFIWQAAYLSINPAYRRSALALLKSASGRIEGPARSLTRHAPQVLA
;
A
#
# COMPACT_ATOMS: atom_id res chain seq x y z
N MET A 1 35.87 -63.15 11.90
CA MET A 1 35.89 -61.67 11.93
C MET A 1 35.44 -61.18 10.56
N GLY A 2 34.17 -60.77 10.42
CA GLY A 2 33.64 -60.17 9.19
C GLY A 2 33.25 -58.71 9.47
N PRO A 3 33.51 -57.76 8.57
CA PRO A 3 33.15 -56.37 8.78
C PRO A 3 31.64 -56.16 8.59
N LEU A 4 31.02 -55.52 9.58
CA LEU A 4 29.64 -55.05 9.54
C LEU A 4 29.52 -53.92 8.52
N GLY A 5 28.68 -54.12 7.50
CA GLY A 5 28.35 -53.09 6.52
C GLY A 5 27.53 -51.94 7.13
N PRO A 6 27.69 -50.70 6.65
CA PRO A 6 26.93 -49.56 7.14
C PRO A 6 25.46 -49.65 6.71
N SER A 7 24.58 -49.51 7.70
CA SER A 7 23.12 -49.46 7.54
C SER A 7 22.71 -48.20 6.77
N PRO A 8 21.90 -48.29 5.70
CA PRO A 8 21.51 -47.14 4.90
C PRO A 8 20.54 -46.24 5.66
N GLY A 9 20.90 -44.95 5.68
CA GLY A 9 20.28 -43.88 6.45
C GLY A 9 18.75 -43.83 6.38
N GLY A 10 18.17 -43.71 7.58
CA GLY A 10 16.82 -43.20 7.78
C GLY A 10 16.68 -41.81 7.19
N GLY A 11 16.18 -41.74 5.97
CA GLY A 11 15.81 -40.49 5.31
C GLY A 11 14.70 -39.81 6.10
N ASN A 12 15.05 -38.74 6.81
CA ASN A 12 14.13 -37.89 7.56
C ASN A 12 12.96 -37.42 6.68
N ALA A 13 11.77 -38.02 6.89
CA ALA A 13 10.51 -37.68 6.22
C ALA A 13 10.12 -36.19 6.37
N TRP A 14 10.74 -35.48 7.31
CA TRP A 14 10.61 -34.03 7.52
C TRP A 14 11.13 -33.17 6.37
N ASN A 15 12.07 -33.66 5.55
CA ASN A 15 12.62 -32.89 4.42
C ASN A 15 11.73 -32.88 3.17
N LEU A 16 10.87 -33.88 2.98
CA LEU A 16 9.96 -33.98 1.82
C LEU A 16 8.74 -33.04 1.89
N ARG A 17 8.40 -32.54 3.09
CA ARG A 17 7.26 -31.62 3.27
C ARG A 17 7.62 -30.15 3.01
N ARG A 18 8.90 -29.77 3.15
CA ARG A 18 9.39 -28.39 2.92
C ARG A 18 9.79 -28.09 1.47
N THR A 19 10.09 -29.11 0.65
CA THR A 19 10.46 -28.92 -0.75
C THR A 19 9.30 -28.48 -1.64
N LYS A 20 8.07 -28.92 -1.35
CA LYS A 20 6.87 -28.58 -2.14
C LYS A 20 6.55 -27.07 -2.19
N PRO A 21 6.52 -26.33 -1.07
CA PRO A 21 6.24 -24.88 -1.11
C PRO A 21 7.36 -24.07 -1.77
N ALA A 22 8.63 -24.45 -1.59
CA ALA A 22 9.76 -23.77 -2.23
C ALA A 22 9.72 -23.91 -3.76
N VAL A 23 9.43 -25.11 -4.27
CA VAL A 23 9.28 -25.35 -5.71
C VAL A 23 8.07 -24.61 -6.27
N LEU A 24 6.96 -24.56 -5.54
CA LEU A 24 5.78 -23.78 -5.92
C LEU A 24 6.11 -22.28 -5.99
N ALA A 25 6.78 -21.74 -4.98
CA ALA A 25 7.20 -20.34 -4.93
C ALA A 25 8.13 -19.99 -6.10
N ILE A 26 9.08 -20.86 -6.44
CA ILE A 26 9.97 -20.64 -7.60
C ILE A 26 9.17 -20.64 -8.92
N ARG A 27 8.22 -21.56 -9.10
CA ARG A 27 7.36 -21.60 -10.29
C ARG A 27 6.47 -20.36 -10.39
N ILE A 28 5.86 -19.96 -9.28
CA ILE A 28 5.05 -18.74 -9.19
C ILE A 28 5.91 -17.52 -9.50
N SER A 29 7.11 -17.41 -8.93
CA SER A 29 8.04 -16.30 -9.21
C SER A 29 8.43 -16.23 -10.68
N ARG A 30 8.73 -17.37 -11.32
CA ARG A 30 9.05 -17.40 -12.76
C ARG A 30 7.86 -16.97 -13.63
N GLU A 31 6.65 -17.37 -13.27
CA GLU A 31 5.45 -16.97 -14.01
C GLU A 31 5.07 -15.50 -13.75
N LEU A 32 5.29 -14.99 -12.54
CA LEU A 32 5.12 -13.58 -12.20
C LEU A 32 6.14 -12.68 -12.91
N GLN A 33 7.38 -13.15 -13.10
CA GLN A 33 8.40 -12.44 -13.89
C GLN A 33 7.98 -12.26 -15.36
N ARG A 34 7.23 -13.21 -15.93
CA ARG A 34 6.66 -13.08 -17.28
C ARG A 34 5.51 -12.08 -17.35
N ARG A 35 4.92 -11.73 -16.22
CA ARG A 35 3.71 -10.89 -16.13
C ARG A 35 3.92 -9.77 -15.08
N PRO A 36 4.81 -8.80 -15.36
CA PRO A 36 5.16 -7.75 -14.39
C PRO A 36 3.94 -6.93 -13.92
N LEU A 37 2.92 -6.81 -14.79
CA LEU A 37 1.66 -6.17 -14.42
C LEU A 37 0.93 -6.93 -13.32
N LEU A 38 0.76 -8.25 -13.44
CA LEU A 38 0.10 -9.06 -12.40
C LEU A 38 0.91 -9.07 -11.10
N ALA A 39 2.24 -9.15 -11.22
CA ALA A 39 3.15 -9.13 -10.08
C ALA A 39 3.05 -7.83 -9.26
N LYS A 40 2.70 -6.71 -9.89
CA LYS A 40 2.46 -5.44 -9.19
C LYS A 40 1.00 -5.30 -8.74
N CYS A 41 0.04 -5.56 -9.63
CA CYS A 41 -1.38 -5.31 -9.38
C CYS A 41 -1.94 -6.19 -8.25
N VAL A 42 -1.57 -7.47 -8.16
CA VAL A 42 -2.13 -8.38 -7.15
C VAL A 42 -1.72 -7.97 -5.73
N PRO A 43 -0.42 -7.79 -5.41
CA PRO A 43 -0.03 -7.30 -4.09
C PRO A 43 -0.60 -5.91 -3.77
N THR A 44 -0.66 -4.99 -4.76
CA THR A 44 -1.25 -3.67 -4.55
C THR A 44 -2.74 -3.75 -4.23
N ALA A 45 -3.51 -4.59 -4.94
CA ALA A 45 -4.92 -4.83 -4.68
C ALA A 45 -5.15 -5.37 -3.26
N ILE A 46 -4.36 -6.37 -2.86
CA ILE A 46 -4.41 -6.95 -1.51
C ILE A 46 -4.04 -5.90 -0.47
N GLY A 47 -2.98 -5.12 -0.69
CA GLY A 47 -2.55 -4.06 0.21
C GLY A 47 -3.61 -2.98 0.42
N PHE A 48 -4.30 -2.58 -0.64
CA PHE A 48 -5.39 -1.60 -0.56
C PHE A 48 -6.59 -2.13 0.23
N ALA A 49 -7.02 -3.35 -0.07
CA ALA A 49 -8.09 -4.02 0.65
C ALA A 49 -7.74 -4.20 2.13
N PHE A 50 -6.51 -4.64 2.41
CA PHE A 50 -6.00 -4.82 3.76
C PHE A 50 -5.94 -3.50 4.55
N GLY A 51 -5.46 -2.43 3.93
CA GLY A 51 -5.44 -1.10 4.55
C GLY A 51 -6.84 -0.61 4.92
N ASP A 52 -7.84 -0.87 4.08
CA ASP A 52 -9.24 -0.56 4.40
C ASP A 52 -9.75 -1.44 5.56
N CYS A 53 -9.50 -2.75 5.55
CA CYS A 53 -9.81 -3.65 6.67
C CYS A 53 -9.24 -3.13 7.99
N LEU A 54 -7.96 -2.75 8.00
CA LEU A 54 -7.29 -2.19 9.18
C LEU A 54 -7.96 -0.90 9.63
N THR A 55 -8.32 -0.02 8.69
CA THR A 55 -9.01 1.23 8.99
C THR A 55 -10.40 0.99 9.56
N GLN A 56 -11.17 0.01 9.06
CA GLN A 56 -12.47 -0.34 9.64
C GLN A 56 -12.29 -0.89 11.06
N TYR A 57 -11.29 -1.74 11.25
CA TYR A 57 -10.98 -2.34 12.54
C TYR A 57 -10.59 -1.28 13.59
N MET A 58 -9.74 -0.32 13.21
CA MET A 58 -9.30 0.76 14.09
C MET A 58 -10.43 1.75 14.43
N ASN A 59 -11.34 2.00 13.49
CA ASN A 59 -12.47 2.92 13.68
C ASN A 59 -13.76 2.20 14.13
N ARG A 60 -13.65 0.95 14.60
CA ARG A 60 -14.84 0.20 15.03
C ARG A 60 -15.40 0.76 16.33
N ASP A 61 -16.71 0.91 16.37
CA ASP A 61 -17.46 1.13 17.58
C ASP A 61 -17.53 -0.19 18.37
N LYS A 62 -17.09 -0.19 19.63
CA LYS A 62 -17.12 -1.41 20.46
C LYS A 62 -18.54 -1.82 20.86
N SER A 63 -19.52 -0.92 20.74
CA SER A 63 -20.91 -1.16 21.15
C SER A 63 -21.75 -1.89 20.09
N ARG A 64 -21.35 -1.86 18.82
CA ARG A 64 -22.10 -2.48 17.70
C ARG A 64 -21.50 -3.81 17.28
N THR A 65 -22.29 -4.66 16.63
CA THR A 65 -21.79 -5.94 16.12
C THR A 65 -20.78 -5.72 14.97
N LEU A 66 -19.83 -6.64 14.80
CA LEU A 66 -18.83 -6.55 13.73
C LEU A 66 -19.46 -6.56 12.33
N ARG A 67 -20.56 -7.31 12.17
CA ARG A 67 -21.24 -7.47 10.88
C ARG A 67 -21.90 -6.18 10.41
N GLU A 68 -22.43 -5.37 11.32
CA GLU A 68 -23.07 -4.09 11.01
C GLU A 68 -22.08 -3.01 10.59
N GLN A 69 -20.84 -3.08 11.09
CA GLN A 69 -19.82 -2.06 10.86
C GLN A 69 -18.96 -2.35 9.63
N TRP A 70 -18.82 -3.62 9.28
CA TRP A 70 -17.94 -4.02 8.20
C TRP A 70 -18.57 -3.76 6.84
N SER A 71 -17.95 -2.90 6.05
CA SER A 71 -18.37 -2.61 4.68
C SER A 71 -17.54 -3.41 3.68
N PHE A 72 -18.00 -4.62 3.35
CA PHE A 72 -17.36 -5.46 2.32
C PHE A 72 -17.37 -4.79 0.94
N SER A 73 -18.42 -4.04 0.61
CA SER A 73 -18.48 -3.27 -0.64
C SER A 73 -17.36 -2.24 -0.74
N ARG A 74 -17.02 -1.58 0.37
CA ARG A 74 -15.92 -0.60 0.42
C ARG A 74 -14.57 -1.30 0.25
N THR A 75 -14.34 -2.40 0.98
CA THR A 75 -13.12 -3.20 0.85
C THR A 75 -12.93 -3.75 -0.57
N GLY A 76 -14.01 -4.26 -1.18
CA GLY A 76 -14.01 -4.71 -2.57
C GLY A 76 -13.70 -3.57 -3.56
N SER A 77 -14.22 -2.37 -3.32
CA SER A 77 -13.89 -1.19 -4.12
C SER A 77 -12.41 -0.82 -4.00
N MET A 78 -11.84 -0.87 -2.79
CA MET A 78 -10.41 -0.63 -2.57
C MET A 78 -9.53 -1.68 -3.26
N LEU A 79 -9.95 -2.94 -3.24
CA LEU A 79 -9.30 -4.03 -3.97
C LEU A 79 -9.28 -3.72 -5.48
N CYS A 80 -10.43 -3.35 -6.06
CA CYS A 80 -10.54 -3.01 -7.48
C CYS A 80 -9.69 -1.79 -7.85
N ILE A 81 -9.70 -0.73 -7.02
CA ILE A 81 -8.85 0.45 -7.25
C ILE A 81 -7.37 0.08 -7.18
N GLY A 82 -6.99 -0.75 -6.21
CA GLY A 82 -5.62 -1.26 -6.09
C GLY A 82 -5.19 -2.06 -7.33
N ALA A 83 -6.07 -2.91 -7.87
CA ALA A 83 -5.78 -3.73 -9.03
C ALA A 83 -5.77 -2.94 -10.36
N LEU A 84 -6.78 -2.09 -10.59
CA LEU A 84 -7.05 -1.47 -11.88
C LEU A 84 -6.42 -0.08 -12.03
N CYS A 85 -6.17 0.62 -10.92
CA CYS A 85 -5.62 1.98 -10.95
C CYS A 85 -4.23 2.05 -10.32
N ALA A 86 -4.11 1.69 -9.04
CA ALA A 86 -2.85 1.87 -8.32
C ALA A 86 -1.73 0.97 -8.85
N GLY A 87 -2.03 -0.31 -9.15
CA GLY A 87 -1.06 -1.26 -9.69
C GLY A 87 -0.39 -0.78 -10.99
N PRO A 88 -1.16 -0.42 -12.04
CA PRO A 88 -0.60 0.11 -13.29
C PRO A 88 0.16 1.42 -13.12
N VAL A 89 -0.34 2.34 -12.28
CA VAL A 89 0.33 3.62 -11.99
C VAL A 89 1.67 3.38 -11.30
N LEU A 90 1.70 2.55 -10.25
CA LEU A 90 2.93 2.23 -9.52
C LEU A 90 3.93 1.45 -10.39
N LEU A 91 3.46 0.57 -11.29
CA LEU A 91 4.34 -0.09 -12.25
C LEU A 91 4.99 0.93 -13.21
N SER A 92 4.20 1.85 -13.74
CA SER A 92 4.68 2.89 -14.65
C SER A 92 5.65 3.84 -13.94
N PHE A 93 5.36 4.19 -12.68
CA PHE A 93 6.22 4.98 -11.82
C PHE A 93 7.56 4.29 -11.54
N ASN A 94 7.57 2.99 -11.23
CA ASN A 94 8.82 2.24 -11.07
C ASN A 94 9.65 2.22 -12.34
N ARG A 95 9.04 1.98 -13.51
CA ARG A 95 9.74 2.04 -14.80
C ARG A 95 10.32 3.41 -15.09
N TRP A 96 9.59 4.48 -14.76
CA TRP A 96 10.10 5.83 -14.89
C TRP A 96 11.29 6.07 -13.96
N MET A 97 11.26 5.63 -12.71
CA MET A 97 12.40 5.74 -11.79
C MET A 97 13.64 4.98 -12.30
N ASP A 98 13.44 3.80 -12.90
CA ASP A 98 14.53 3.00 -13.49
C ASP A 98 15.24 3.76 -14.62
N VAL A 99 14.50 4.50 -15.44
CA VAL A 99 15.04 5.23 -16.59
C VAL A 99 15.57 6.61 -16.22
N ALA A 100 14.84 7.35 -15.38
CA ALA A 100 15.08 8.78 -15.17
C ALA A 100 15.93 9.09 -13.93
N ILE A 101 15.81 8.29 -12.85
CA ILE A 101 16.47 8.61 -11.57
C ILE A 101 17.69 7.70 -11.34
N LEU A 102 17.56 6.39 -11.62
CA LEU A 102 18.55 5.39 -11.24
C LEU A 102 19.04 4.53 -12.42
N PRO A 103 19.46 5.12 -13.55
CA PRO A 103 19.79 4.37 -14.76
C PRO A 103 21.01 3.44 -14.59
N GLN A 104 21.97 3.79 -13.73
CA GLN A 104 23.24 3.05 -13.59
C GLN A 104 23.33 2.15 -12.36
N GLN A 105 22.39 2.25 -11.41
CA GLN A 105 22.44 1.51 -10.14
C GLN A 105 21.09 0.92 -9.75
N ALA A 106 20.30 0.46 -10.72
CA ALA A 106 18.94 -0.02 -10.48
C ALA A 106 18.85 -1.20 -9.47
N THR A 107 19.95 -1.93 -9.26
CA THR A 107 20.04 -3.10 -8.38
C THR A 107 20.76 -2.84 -7.05
N SER A 108 21.26 -1.63 -6.80
CA SER A 108 21.91 -1.35 -5.52
C SER A 108 20.89 -1.42 -4.37
N PRO A 109 21.24 -1.92 -3.17
CA PRO A 109 20.31 -1.98 -2.04
C PRO A 109 19.69 -0.62 -1.71
N VAL A 110 20.50 0.45 -1.78
CA VAL A 110 20.05 1.83 -1.56
C VAL A 110 19.02 2.26 -2.61
N ALA A 111 19.29 1.99 -3.90
CA ALA A 111 18.34 2.28 -4.97
C ALA A 111 17.01 1.54 -4.77
N LEU A 112 17.05 0.26 -4.39
CA LEU A 112 15.86 -0.53 -4.10
C LEU A 112 15.08 0.03 -2.90
N SER A 113 15.77 0.45 -1.83
CA SER A 113 15.14 1.08 -0.67
C SER A 113 14.45 2.40 -1.04
N ILE A 114 15.11 3.24 -1.84
CA ILE A 114 14.52 4.51 -2.30
C ILE A 114 13.29 4.25 -3.17
N LYS A 115 13.38 3.33 -4.14
CA LYS A 115 12.24 2.94 -4.98
C LYS A 115 11.07 2.45 -4.14
N PHE A 116 11.35 1.61 -3.15
CA PHE A 116 10.32 1.10 -2.25
C PHE A 116 9.65 2.23 -1.46
N LEU A 117 10.43 3.15 -0.87
CA LEU A 117 9.88 4.29 -0.12
C LEU A 117 9.01 5.20 -1.00
N LEU A 118 9.49 5.54 -2.20
CA LEU A 118 8.72 6.36 -3.14
C LEU A 118 7.45 5.65 -3.61
N ASP A 119 7.52 4.33 -3.87
CA ASP A 119 6.36 3.50 -4.20
C ASP A 119 5.32 3.53 -3.07
N GLN A 120 5.74 3.47 -1.79
CA GLN A 120 4.84 3.60 -0.65
C GLN A 120 4.21 5.00 -0.56
N VAL A 121 4.96 6.07 -0.83
CA VAL A 121 4.44 7.45 -0.81
C VAL A 121 3.36 7.62 -1.87
N VAL A 122 3.65 7.24 -3.12
CA VAL A 122 2.67 7.32 -4.22
C VAL A 122 1.46 6.42 -3.92
N GLY A 123 1.70 5.20 -3.44
CA GLY A 123 0.65 4.28 -3.04
C GLY A 123 -0.26 4.85 -1.95
N CYS A 124 0.32 5.51 -0.94
CA CYS A 124 -0.42 6.18 0.12
C CYS A 124 -1.30 7.31 -0.41
N PHE A 125 -0.79 8.17 -1.31
CA PHE A 125 -1.59 9.22 -1.93
C PHE A 125 -2.79 8.66 -2.69
N ILE A 126 -2.57 7.63 -3.52
CA ILE A 126 -3.66 6.99 -4.28
C ILE A 126 -4.67 6.35 -3.33
N TRP A 127 -4.19 5.68 -2.28
CA TRP A 127 -5.04 5.07 -1.26
C TRP A 127 -5.92 6.11 -0.54
N GLN A 128 -5.34 7.25 -0.14
CA GLN A 128 -6.10 8.33 0.51
C GLN A 128 -7.13 8.96 -0.42
N ALA A 129 -6.77 9.20 -1.69
CA ALA A 129 -7.70 9.72 -2.69
C ALA A 129 -8.86 8.76 -2.95
N ALA A 130 -8.56 7.46 -3.07
CA ALA A 130 -9.56 6.40 -3.18
C ALA A 130 -10.48 6.38 -1.96
N TYR A 131 -9.90 6.40 -0.75
CA TYR A 131 -10.64 6.37 0.50
C TYR A 131 -11.58 7.58 0.67
N LEU A 132 -11.11 8.79 0.35
CA LEU A 132 -11.94 10.00 0.30
C LEU A 132 -13.09 9.89 -0.70
N SER A 133 -12.86 9.21 -1.83
CA SER A 133 -13.86 9.09 -2.89
C SER A 133 -14.99 8.13 -2.50
N ILE A 134 -14.65 6.99 -1.87
CA ILE A 134 -15.61 5.92 -1.56
C ILE A 134 -16.21 6.01 -0.14
N ASN A 135 -15.56 6.69 0.81
CA ASN A 135 -16.05 6.82 2.18
C ASN A 135 -16.69 8.20 2.41
N PRO A 136 -18.04 8.31 2.37
CA PRO A 136 -18.72 9.60 2.51
C PRO A 136 -18.59 10.20 3.92
N ALA A 137 -18.40 9.38 4.96
CA ALA A 137 -18.16 9.89 6.31
C ALA A 137 -16.77 10.54 6.39
N TYR A 138 -15.74 9.85 5.89
CA TYR A 138 -14.38 10.38 5.86
C TYR A 138 -14.29 11.66 5.01
N ARG A 139 -14.94 11.68 3.85
CA ARG A 139 -15.04 12.88 2.99
C ARG A 139 -15.65 14.07 3.71
N ARG A 140 -16.75 13.87 4.46
CA ARG A 140 -17.39 14.94 5.24
C ARG A 140 -16.45 15.49 6.31
N SER A 141 -15.74 14.63 7.04
CA SER A 141 -14.75 15.05 8.04
C SER A 141 -13.60 15.83 7.41
N ALA A 142 -13.07 15.38 6.29
CA ALA A 142 -12.00 16.08 5.58
C ALA A 142 -12.43 17.47 5.10
N LEU A 143 -13.65 17.60 4.55
CA LEU A 143 -14.21 18.90 4.15
C LEU A 143 -14.45 19.83 5.35
N ALA A 144 -14.89 19.30 6.49
CA ALA A 144 -15.06 20.09 7.71
C ALA A 144 -13.71 20.62 8.23
N LEU A 145 -12.67 19.80 8.20
CA LEU A 145 -11.30 20.22 8.55
C LEU A 145 -10.78 21.30 7.60
N LEU A 146 -10.99 21.13 6.30
CA LEU A 146 -10.57 22.12 5.31
C LEU A 146 -11.27 23.48 5.52
N LYS A 147 -12.58 23.46 5.79
CA LYS A 147 -13.36 24.67 6.11
C LYS A 147 -12.90 25.33 7.41
N SER A 148 -12.53 24.55 8.42
CA SER A 148 -11.97 25.10 9.67
C SER A 148 -10.59 25.73 9.44
N ALA A 149 -9.73 25.09 8.65
CA ALA A 149 -8.42 25.60 8.31
C ALA A 149 -8.49 26.89 7.47
N SER A 150 -9.38 26.95 6.47
CA SER A 150 -9.56 28.16 5.67
C SER A 150 -10.04 29.35 6.53
N GLY A 151 -10.99 29.12 7.44
CA GLY A 151 -11.45 30.15 8.37
C GLY A 151 -10.35 30.69 9.28
N ARG A 152 -9.41 29.83 9.72
CA ARG A 152 -8.25 30.26 10.53
C ARG A 152 -7.24 31.08 9.75
N ILE A 153 -7.10 30.87 8.44
CA ILE A 153 -6.17 31.63 7.60
C ILE A 153 -6.78 32.99 7.22
N GLU A 154 -8.08 33.00 6.90
CA GLU A 154 -8.78 34.24 6.52
C GLU A 154 -8.90 35.26 7.66
N GLY A 155 -9.00 34.81 8.92
CA GLY A 155 -9.12 35.70 10.07
C GLY A 155 -7.93 36.67 10.22
N PRO A 156 -6.69 36.15 10.34
CA PRO A 156 -5.48 36.97 10.39
C PRO A 156 -5.24 37.80 9.14
N ALA A 157 -5.56 37.27 7.95
CA ALA A 157 -5.45 38.04 6.71
C ALA A 157 -6.38 39.28 6.75
N ARG A 158 -7.62 39.11 7.21
CA ARG A 158 -8.58 40.21 7.35
C ARG A 158 -8.19 41.20 8.44
N SER A 159 -7.59 40.77 9.56
CA SER A 159 -7.11 41.71 10.60
C SER A 159 -5.91 42.52 10.10
N LEU A 160 -4.96 41.89 9.40
CA LEU A 160 -3.82 42.59 8.78
C LEU A 160 -4.28 43.64 7.78
N THR A 161 -5.23 43.31 6.89
CA THR A 161 -5.78 44.29 5.93
C THR A 161 -6.49 45.45 6.62
N ARG A 162 -7.12 45.24 7.79
CA ARG A 162 -7.79 46.31 8.56
C ARG A 162 -6.81 47.23 9.30
N HIS A 163 -5.65 46.73 9.71
CA HIS A 163 -4.65 47.52 10.43
C HIS A 163 -3.62 48.21 9.52
N ALA A 164 -3.43 47.72 8.28
CA ALA A 164 -2.54 48.36 7.31
C ALA A 164 -2.80 49.87 7.08
N PRO A 165 -4.05 50.38 7.02
CA PRO A 165 -4.31 51.81 6.85
C PRO A 165 -3.94 52.66 8.08
N GLN A 166 -3.94 52.07 9.29
CA GLN A 166 -3.65 52.78 10.53
C GLN A 166 -2.15 52.97 10.78
N VAL A 167 -1.30 52.18 10.14
CA VAL A 167 0.18 52.26 10.28
C VAL A 167 0.80 53.18 9.23
N LEU A 168 0.07 53.49 8.15
CA LEU A 168 0.51 54.33 7.03
C LEU A 168 0.04 55.79 7.13
N ALA A 169 -0.66 56.15 8.21
CA ALA A 169 -1.12 57.51 8.52
C ALA A 169 -0.30 58.07 9.69
#